data_AF-A0A9E0J832-F1
#
_entry.id   AF-A0A9E0J832-F1
#
_cell.length_a   1.000
_cell.length_b   1.000
_cell.length_c   1.000
_cell.angle_alpha   90.00
_cell.angle_beta   90.00
_cell.angle_gamma   90.00
#
_symmetry.space_group_name_H-M   'P 1'
#
loop_
_entity.id
_entity.type
_entity.pdbx_description
1 polymer ?
#
loop_
_entity_poly.entity_id
_entity_poly.type
_entity_poly.pdbx_seq_one_letter_code
_entity_poly.pdbx_strand_id
1 'polypeptide(L)'
;MSGNAPLLRTSALTSAPESIQPKLVAKFDRISDRFASLISDGIADGSIRPIDTNIGAQVITAAINAAAELRHWAPGVTPGRSVNLYVRPLFEGLLSPPVR
;
A
#
# COMPACT_ATOMS: atom_id res chain seq x y z
N MET A 1 -2.96 17.96 -18.26
CA MET A 1 -3.16 17.87 -16.80
C MET A 1 -1.89 18.38 -16.13
N SER A 2 -1.99 19.28 -15.15
CA SER A 2 -0.91 20.18 -14.68
C SER A 2 0.18 19.56 -13.76
N GLY A 3 0.35 18.24 -13.74
CA GLY A 3 1.46 17.57 -13.02
C GLY A 3 1.47 17.68 -11.48
N ASN A 4 0.50 18.39 -10.88
CA ASN A 4 0.41 18.60 -9.43
C ASN A 4 -0.34 17.49 -8.67
N ALA A 5 -0.84 16.47 -9.37
CA ALA A 5 -1.50 15.35 -8.72
C ALA A 5 -0.44 14.44 -8.06
N PRO A 6 -0.65 13.95 -6.83
CA PRO A 6 0.22 12.95 -6.24
C PRO A 6 0.29 11.73 -7.15
N LEU A 7 1.50 11.22 -7.38
CA LEU A 7 1.69 9.98 -8.11
C LEU A 7 1.18 8.83 -7.25
N LEU A 8 -0.02 8.39 -7.60
CA LEU A 8 -0.73 7.35 -6.88
C LEU A 8 -0.30 5.94 -7.34
N ARG A 9 0.52 5.81 -8.41
CA ARG A 9 0.93 4.50 -8.93
C ARG A 9 2.38 4.44 -9.38
N THR A 10 3.09 3.39 -8.96
CA THR A 10 4.44 3.06 -9.44
C THR A 10 4.46 2.81 -10.96
N SER A 11 3.34 2.36 -11.54
CA SER A 11 3.19 2.19 -12.99
C SER A 11 3.18 3.51 -13.77
N ALA A 12 2.95 4.66 -13.11
CA ALA A 12 3.09 5.98 -13.72
C ALA A 12 4.54 6.49 -13.70
N LEU A 13 5.47 5.77 -13.06
CA LEU A 13 6.88 6.14 -13.04
C LEU A 13 7.52 6.00 -14.43
N THR A 14 7.17 4.94 -15.17
CA THR A 14 7.73 4.66 -16.50
C THR A 14 7.22 5.62 -17.58
N SER A 15 6.10 6.31 -17.34
CA SER A 15 5.58 7.35 -18.23
C SER A 15 6.10 8.75 -17.91
N ALA A 16 6.83 8.91 -16.80
CA ALA A 16 7.45 10.16 -16.41
C ALA A 16 8.83 10.33 -17.08
N PRO A 17 9.25 11.58 -17.40
CA PRO A 17 10.61 11.85 -17.86
C PRO A 17 11.66 11.28 -16.89
N GLU A 18 12.69 10.62 -17.41
CA GLU A 18 13.76 9.99 -16.62
C GLU A 18 14.39 10.96 -15.61
N SER A 19 14.51 12.24 -15.98
CA SER A 19 15.06 13.30 -15.14
C SER A 19 14.27 13.56 -13.85
N ILE A 20 12.97 13.20 -13.80
CA ILE A 20 12.14 13.38 -12.61
C ILE A 20 11.89 12.07 -11.84
N GLN A 21 12.10 10.90 -12.45
CA GLN A 21 11.83 9.60 -11.83
C GLN A 21 12.47 9.43 -10.43
N PRO A 22 13.75 9.80 -10.19
CA PRO A 22 14.34 9.67 -8.85
C PRO A 22 13.59 10.46 -7.77
N LYS A 23 13.06 11.64 -8.11
CA LYS A 23 12.26 12.46 -7.16
C LYS A 23 10.92 11.83 -6.85
N LEU A 24 10.35 11.08 -7.80
CA LEU A 24 9.08 10.38 -7.63
C LEU A 24 9.27 9.15 -6.75
N VAL A 25 10.35 8.38 -6.98
CA VAL A 25 10.75 7.26 -6.11
C VAL A 25 10.97 7.76 -4.68
N ALA A 26 11.74 8.83 -4.47
CA ALA A 26 11.96 9.39 -3.14
C ALA A 26 10.68 9.92 -2.45
N LYS A 27 9.61 10.24 -3.20
CA LYS A 27 8.30 10.55 -2.61
C LYS A 27 7.56 9.27 -2.20
N PHE A 28 7.65 8.23 -3.01
CA PHE A 28 7.08 6.91 -2.71
C PHE A 28 7.72 6.30 -1.47
N ASP A 29 9.05 6.33 -1.38
CA ASP A 29 9.79 5.80 -0.22
C ASP A 29 9.35 6.51 1.08
N ARG A 30 9.24 7.84 1.05
CA ARG A 30 8.73 8.61 2.21
C ARG A 30 7.30 8.22 2.64
N ILE A 31 6.46 7.75 1.73
CA ILE A 31 5.12 7.25 2.07
C ILE A 31 5.23 5.87 2.72
N SER A 32 6.05 4.99 2.14
CA SER A 32 6.33 3.67 2.72
C SER A 32 6.93 3.78 4.12
N ASP A 33 7.89 4.69 4.35
CA ASP A 33 8.48 4.94 5.67
C ASP A 33 7.42 5.34 6.70
N ARG A 34 6.45 6.18 6.30
CA ARG A 34 5.34 6.56 7.18
C ARG A 34 4.44 5.38 7.52
N PHE A 35 4.19 4.46 6.59
CA PHE A 35 3.48 3.22 6.91
C PHE A 35 4.27 2.34 7.87
N ALA A 36 5.59 2.24 7.70
CA ALA A 36 6.44 1.48 8.62
C ALA A 36 6.40 2.08 10.03
N SER A 37 6.42 3.42 10.17
CA SER A 37 6.22 4.09 11.47
C SER A 37 4.85 3.76 12.09
N LEU A 38 3.76 3.86 11.33
CA LEU A 38 2.41 3.51 11.81
C LEU A 38 2.31 2.05 12.26
N ILE A 39 2.93 1.12 11.53
CA ILE A 39 2.99 -0.29 11.93
C ILE A 39 3.80 -0.43 13.23
N SER A 40 4.90 0.31 13.36
CA SER A 40 5.75 0.27 14.56
C SER A 40 5.00 0.75 15.80
N ASP A 41 4.24 1.85 15.69
CA ASP A 41 3.39 2.37 16.75
C ASP A 41 2.30 1.34 17.13
N GLY A 42 1.68 0.71 16.13
CA GLY A 42 0.69 -0.34 16.36
C GLY A 42 1.26 -1.62 17.00
N ILE A 43 2.52 -1.96 16.73
CA ILE A 43 3.21 -3.05 17.44
C ILE A 43 3.46 -2.65 18.89
N ALA A 44 3.85 -1.39 19.13
CA ALA A 44 4.15 -0.90 20.48
C ALA A 44 2.89 -0.81 21.36
N ASP A 45 1.73 -0.46 20.80
CA ASP A 45 0.45 -0.41 21.51
C ASP A 45 -0.33 -1.75 21.51
N GLY A 46 0.17 -2.75 20.78
CA GLY A 46 -0.40 -4.09 20.69
C GLY A 46 -1.60 -4.22 19.73
N SER A 47 -1.95 -3.17 18.98
CA SER A 47 -3.00 -3.22 17.96
C SER A 47 -2.58 -3.97 16.69
N ILE A 48 -1.28 -4.02 16.38
CA ILE A 48 -0.71 -4.76 15.26
C ILE A 48 0.23 -5.84 15.79
N ARG A 49 0.18 -7.02 15.19
CA ARG A 49 1.07 -8.11 15.57
C ARG A 49 2.53 -7.80 15.21
N PRO A 50 3.52 -8.37 15.92
CA PRO A 50 4.92 -8.23 15.52
C PRO A 50 5.17 -8.76 14.11
N ILE A 51 5.64 -7.89 13.22
CA ILE A 51 6.05 -8.18 11.84
C ILE A 51 7.25 -7.32 11.47
N ASP A 52 7.91 -7.63 10.35
CA ASP A 52 8.82 -6.68 9.72
C ASP A 52 8.03 -5.46 9.21
N THR A 53 8.35 -4.29 9.74
CA THR A 53 7.62 -3.03 9.50
C THR A 53 7.81 -2.53 8.07
N ASN A 54 8.99 -2.76 7.48
CA ASN A 54 9.30 -2.35 6.11
C ASN A 54 8.59 -3.25 5.10
N ILE A 55 8.59 -4.56 5.31
CA ILE A 55 7.83 -5.51 4.49
C ILE A 55 6.33 -5.21 4.59
N GLY A 56 5.81 -5.00 5.81
CA GLY A 56 4.41 -4.62 6.02
C GLY A 56 4.02 -3.34 5.28
N ALA A 57 4.86 -2.31 5.35
CA ALA A 57 4.67 -1.07 4.61
C ALA A 57 4.61 -1.30 3.09
N GLN A 58 5.51 -2.10 2.53
CA GLN A 58 5.51 -2.44 1.10
C GLN A 58 4.27 -3.24 0.70
N VAL A 59 3.77 -4.14 1.57
CA VAL A 59 2.52 -4.87 1.33
C VAL A 59 1.32 -3.92 1.28
N ILE A 60 1.22 -2.95 2.20
CA ILE A 60 0.17 -1.91 2.17
C ILE A 60 0.25 -1.11 0.86
N THR A 61 1.46 -0.66 0.52
CA THR A 61 1.68 0.11 -0.70
C THR A 61 1.32 -0.71 -1.95
N ALA A 62 1.71 -1.98 -2.03
CA ALA A 62 1.34 -2.87 -3.12
C ALA A 62 -0.18 -3.07 -3.22
N ALA A 63 -0.87 -3.23 -2.08
CA ALA A 63 -2.32 -3.34 -2.04
C ALA A 63 -3.02 -2.09 -2.60
N ILE A 64 -2.59 -0.88 -2.18
CA ILE A 64 -3.14 0.37 -2.71
C ILE A 64 -2.92 0.48 -4.22
N ASN A 65 -1.70 0.15 -4.69
CA ASN A 65 -1.35 0.19 -6.10
C ASN A 65 -2.18 -0.79 -6.94
N ALA A 66 -2.41 -2.02 -6.45
CA ALA A 66 -3.16 -3.03 -7.19
C ALA A 66 -4.69 -2.87 -7.10
N ALA A 67 -5.20 -2.16 -6.08
CA ALA A 67 -6.63 -1.84 -5.96
C ALA A 67 -7.18 -1.08 -7.19
N ALA A 68 -6.34 -0.21 -7.75
CA ALA A 68 -6.52 0.46 -9.03
C ALA A 68 -7.00 -0.41 -10.20
N GLU A 69 -6.45 -1.62 -10.24
CA GLU A 69 -6.55 -2.54 -11.36
C GLU A 69 -7.55 -3.67 -11.07
N LEU A 70 -8.12 -3.73 -9.86
CA LEU A 70 -9.10 -4.76 -9.44
C LEU A 70 -10.17 -5.04 -10.49
N ARG A 71 -10.70 -3.98 -11.13
CA ARG A 71 -11.73 -4.09 -12.15
C ARG A 71 -11.31 -4.93 -13.37
N HIS A 72 -10.01 -5.03 -13.64
CA HIS A 72 -9.45 -5.76 -14.77
C HIS A 72 -9.16 -7.23 -14.45
N TRP A 73 -8.71 -7.54 -13.24
CA TRP A 73 -8.28 -8.91 -12.86
C TRP A 73 -9.23 -9.64 -11.92
N ALA A 74 -10.24 -8.95 -11.35
CA ALA A 74 -11.29 -9.54 -10.53
C ALA A 74 -12.69 -9.20 -11.09
N PRO A 75 -13.03 -9.68 -12.31
CA PRO A 75 -14.33 -9.41 -12.92
C PRO A 75 -15.47 -9.94 -12.03
N GLY A 76 -16.49 -9.11 -11.82
CA GLY A 76 -17.63 -9.42 -10.95
C GLY A 76 -17.48 -8.97 -9.48
N VAL A 77 -16.30 -8.49 -9.08
CA VAL A 77 -16.14 -7.78 -7.80
C VAL A 77 -16.68 -6.36 -7.95
N THR A 78 -17.83 -6.08 -7.33
CA THR A 78 -18.41 -4.74 -7.30
C THR A 78 -17.70 -3.85 -6.28
N PRO A 79 -17.78 -2.51 -6.40
CA PRO A 79 -17.22 -1.60 -5.38
C PRO A 79 -17.72 -1.89 -3.96
N GLY A 80 -18.96 -2.34 -3.80
CA GLY A 80 -19.51 -2.73 -2.49
C GLY A 80 -18.90 -4.02 -1.91
N ARG A 81 -18.29 -4.87 -2.73
CA ARG A 81 -17.66 -6.14 -2.31
C ARG A 81 -16.13 -6.06 -2.25
N SER A 82 -15.51 -5.07 -2.88
CA SER A 82 -14.06 -4.94 -2.96
C SER A 82 -13.41 -4.81 -1.59
N VAL A 83 -14.03 -4.09 -0.65
CA VAL A 83 -13.53 -3.96 0.73
C VAL A 83 -13.39 -5.34 1.39
N ASN A 84 -14.44 -6.16 1.32
CA ASN A 84 -14.43 -7.48 1.98
C ASN A 84 -13.51 -8.49 1.30
N LEU A 85 -13.37 -8.44 -0.02
CA LEU A 85 -12.58 -9.44 -0.76
C LEU A 85 -11.10 -9.06 -0.89
N TYR A 86 -10.78 -7.76 -0.83
CA TYR A 86 -9.44 -7.28 -1.12
C TYR A 86 -8.78 -6.57 0.07
N VAL A 87 -9.53 -5.72 0.78
CA VAL A 87 -8.97 -4.92 1.88
C VAL A 87 -8.96 -5.70 3.19
N ARG A 88 -10.04 -6.44 3.50
CA ARG A 88 -10.15 -7.23 4.73
C ARG A 88 -8.97 -8.20 4.94
N PRO A 89 -8.50 -8.98 3.95
CA PRO A 89 -7.37 -9.90 4.15
C PRO A 89 -6.08 -9.22 4.63
N LEU A 90 -5.81 -7.99 4.20
CA LEU A 90 -4.67 -7.20 4.67
C LEU A 90 -4.75 -6.96 6.19
N PHE A 91 -5.90 -6.49 6.66
CA PHE A 91 -6.11 -6.22 8.09
C PHE A 91 -6.21 -7.49 8.91
N GLU A 92 -6.81 -8.57 8.40
CA GLU A 92 -6.78 -9.86 9.08
C GLU A 92 -5.35 -10.37 9.26
N GLY A 93 -4.47 -10.12 8.28
CA GLY A 93 -3.04 -10.38 8.42
C GLY A 93 -2.40 -9.55 9.52
N LEU A 94 -2.55 -8.21 9.47
CA LEU A 94 -1.91 -7.26 10.40
C LEU A 94 -2.40 -7.42 11.85
N LEU A 95 -3.69 -7.68 12.03
CA LEU A 95 -4.36 -7.75 13.33
C LEU A 95 -4.48 -9.19 13.86
N SER A 96 -3.94 -10.18 13.12
CA SER A 96 -3.95 -11.58 13.59
C SER A 96 -3.11 -11.74 14.85
N PRO A 97 -3.49 -12.64 15.78
CA PRO A 97 -2.62 -13.00 16.89
C PRO A 97 -1.24 -13.47 16.37
N PRO A 98 -0.16 -13.29 17.15
CA PRO A 98 1.15 -13.82 16.80
C PRO A 98 1.06 -15.33 16.51
N VAL A 99 1.73 -15.78 15.46
CA VAL A 99 1.85 -17.23 15.17
C VAL A 99 2.66 -17.84 16.33
N ARG A 100 2.06 -18.80 17.02
CA ARG A 100 2.72 -19.55 18.10
C ARG A 100 3.83 -20.45 17.58
#